data_AF-A0A6C2U5D9-F1
#
_entry.id   AF-A0A6C2U5D9-F1
#
_cell.length_a   1.000
_cell.length_b   1.000
_cell.length_c   1.000
_cell.angle_alpha   90.00
_cell.angle_beta   90.00
_cell.angle_gamma   90.00
#
_symmetry.space_group_name_H-M   'P 1'
#
loop_
_entity.id
_entity.type
_entity.pdbx_description
1 polymer ?
#
loop_
_entity_poly.entity_id
_entity_poly.type
_entity_poly.pdbx_seq_one_letter_code
_entity_poly.pdbx_strand_id
1 'polypeptide(L)'
;MAKEHVKRKMSGKEQVFWGKYAEKLAKYGVSGRNAEWHVRRAQEFVYGLDGLKLNAVSSAYLDSYLDVLGRTPGFKVWQLRQVIYALRILFLEMTELDWPAAYDWEGRLSACEKKGQAA
;
A
#
# COMPACT_ATOMS: atom_id res chain seq x y z
N MET A 1 24.08 1.44 -9.92
CA MET A 1 24.04 1.33 -8.44
C MET A 1 22.92 0.39 -8.06
N ALA A 2 23.19 -0.93 -8.07
CA ALA A 2 22.22 -1.92 -7.60
C ALA A 2 22.12 -1.77 -6.08
N LYS A 3 20.99 -1.24 -5.59
CA LYS A 3 20.75 -1.18 -4.15
C LYS A 3 20.65 -2.62 -3.65
N GLU A 4 21.64 -3.02 -2.88
CA GLU A 4 21.63 -4.22 -2.06
C GLU A 4 20.30 -4.23 -1.29
N HIS A 5 19.40 -5.15 -1.65
CA HIS A 5 18.22 -5.42 -0.84
C HIS A 5 18.70 -6.15 0.41
N VAL A 6 19.26 -5.42 1.36
CA VAL A 6 19.45 -5.90 2.72
C VAL A 6 18.08 -6.36 3.19
N LYS A 7 17.91 -7.67 3.33
CA LYS A 7 16.69 -8.29 3.83
C LYS A 7 16.58 -7.89 5.30
N ARG A 8 16.05 -6.69 5.55
CA ARG A 8 15.90 -6.11 6.89
C ARG A 8 15.16 -7.12 7.75
N LYS A 9 15.82 -7.61 8.80
CA LYS A 9 15.19 -8.51 9.76
C LYS A 9 14.15 -7.70 10.52
N MET A 10 12.87 -8.06 10.35
CA MET A 10 11.77 -7.41 11.07
C MET A 10 11.90 -7.64 12.57
N SER A 11 11.69 -6.60 13.36
CA SER A 11 11.56 -6.75 14.82
C SER A 11 10.35 -7.61 15.18
N GLY A 12 10.30 -8.14 16.41
CA GLY A 12 9.15 -8.92 16.87
C GLY A 12 7.83 -8.13 16.80
N LYS A 13 7.87 -6.82 17.08
CA LYS A 13 6.70 -5.93 16.97
C LYS A 13 6.23 -5.78 15.52
N GLU A 14 7.16 -5.65 14.57
CA GLU A 14 6.82 -5.59 13.14
C GLU A 14 6.23 -6.91 12.64
N GLN A 15 6.77 -8.06 13.07
CA GLN A 15 6.21 -9.36 12.71
C GLN A 15 4.76 -9.50 13.20
N VAL A 16 4.48 -9.09 14.44
CA VAL A 16 3.11 -9.08 14.98
C VAL A 16 2.21 -8.11 14.20
N PHE A 17 2.69 -6.91 13.87
CA PHE A 17 1.93 -5.94 13.08
C PHE A 17 1.56 -6.48 11.70
N TRP A 18 2.53 -7.02 10.96
CA TRP A 18 2.31 -7.57 9.63
C TRP A 18 1.50 -8.87 9.64
N GLY A 19 1.61 -9.68 10.70
CA GLY A 19 0.74 -10.82 10.94
C GLY A 19 -0.72 -10.40 11.08
N LYS A 20 -1.00 -9.41 11.94
CA LYS A 20 -2.34 -8.84 12.08
C LYS A 20 -2.87 -8.27 10.78
N TYR A 21 -2.04 -7.55 10.03
CA TYR A 21 -2.43 -7.03 8.72
C TYR A 21 -2.77 -8.16 7.73
N ALA A 22 -2.03 -9.27 7.72
CA ALA A 22 -2.36 -10.43 6.90
C ALA A 22 -3.70 -11.08 7.32
N GLU A 23 -4.01 -11.13 8.62
CA GLU A 23 -5.32 -11.58 9.11
C GLU A 23 -6.45 -10.65 8.64
N LYS A 24 -6.21 -9.33 8.60
CA LYS A 24 -7.17 -8.37 8.04
C LYS A 24 -7.37 -8.61 6.56
N LEU A 25 -6.30 -8.74 5.77
CA LEU A 25 -6.39 -9.07 4.34
C LEU A 25 -7.25 -10.32 4.08
N ALA A 26 -7.13 -11.35 4.90
CA ALA A 26 -7.95 -12.56 4.78
C ALA A 26 -9.45 -12.29 4.96
N LYS A 27 -9.84 -11.35 5.83
CA LYS A 27 -11.26 -10.93 5.99
C LYS A 27 -11.82 -10.26 4.74
N TYR A 28 -10.95 -9.63 3.94
CA TYR A 28 -11.29 -9.03 2.65
C TYR A 28 -11.13 -10.04 1.48
N GLY A 29 -10.97 -11.33 1.76
CA GLY A 29 -10.84 -12.38 0.74
C GLY A 29 -9.44 -12.48 0.11
N VAL A 30 -8.45 -11.77 0.64
CA VAL A 30 -7.06 -11.81 0.14
C VAL A 30 -6.24 -12.78 0.99
N SER A 31 -5.90 -13.95 0.43
CA SER A 31 -5.20 -15.03 1.16
C SER A 31 -4.04 -15.63 0.36
N GLY A 32 -3.25 -16.50 1.01
CA GLY A 32 -2.13 -17.21 0.41
C GLY A 32 -1.10 -16.27 -0.23
N ARG A 33 -0.62 -16.64 -1.43
CA ARG A 33 0.39 -15.87 -2.17
C ARG A 33 -0.05 -14.43 -2.48
N ASN A 34 -1.35 -14.18 -2.63
CA ASN A 34 -1.86 -12.82 -2.86
C ASN A 34 -1.71 -11.95 -1.61
N ALA A 35 -1.93 -12.52 -0.42
CA ALA A 35 -1.73 -11.80 0.84
C ALA A 35 -0.25 -11.42 1.03
N GLU A 36 0.69 -12.32 0.76
CA GLU A 36 2.13 -12.02 0.82
C GLU A 36 2.50 -10.83 -0.08
N TRP A 37 1.92 -10.77 -1.29
CA TRP A 37 2.15 -9.67 -2.21
C TRP A 37 1.59 -8.34 -1.68
N HIS A 38 0.39 -8.35 -1.09
CA HIS A 38 -0.21 -7.15 -0.47
C HIS A 38 0.57 -6.68 0.75
N VAL A 39 1.03 -7.61 1.60
CA VAL A 39 1.91 -7.32 2.74
C VAL A 39 3.18 -6.64 2.25
N ARG A 40 3.80 -7.17 1.19
CA ARG A 40 5.00 -6.55 0.60
C ARG A 40 4.74 -5.13 0.11
N ARG A 41 3.62 -4.87 -0.58
CA ARG A 41 3.28 -3.51 -1.05
C ARG A 41 3.03 -2.53 0.09
N ALA A 42 2.33 -2.97 1.13
CA ALA A 42 2.14 -2.16 2.33
C ALA A 42 3.47 -1.89 3.04
N GLN A 43 4.36 -2.87 3.10
CA GLN A 43 5.72 -2.71 3.65
C GLN A 43 6.56 -1.71 2.85
N GLU A 44 6.55 -1.81 1.52
CA GLU A 44 7.27 -0.87 0.64
C GLU A 44 6.82 0.58 0.91
N PHE A 45 5.52 0.80 1.10
CA PHE A 45 4.98 2.10 1.49
C PHE A 45 5.45 2.54 2.89
N VAL A 46 5.23 1.71 3.92
CA VAL A 46 5.53 2.06 5.31
C VAL A 46 7.02 2.30 5.54
N TYR A 47 7.88 1.48 4.92
CA TYR A 47 9.33 1.63 5.04
C TYR A 47 9.86 2.83 4.24
N GLY A 48 9.09 3.37 3.29
CA GLY A 48 9.40 4.58 2.54
C GLY A 48 8.92 5.87 3.20
N LEU A 49 8.39 5.83 4.42
CA LEU A 49 7.87 7.02 5.12
C LEU A 49 8.96 7.95 5.70
N ASP A 50 10.25 7.68 5.50
CA ASP A 50 11.39 8.53 5.92
C ASP A 50 11.28 9.08 7.37
N GLY A 51 10.87 8.23 8.31
CA GLY A 51 10.72 8.58 9.72
C GLY A 51 9.33 9.10 10.12
N LEU A 52 8.43 9.32 9.16
CA LEU A 52 7.02 9.58 9.43
C LEU A 52 6.34 8.31 9.95
N LYS A 53 5.55 8.45 11.01
CA LYS A 53 4.73 7.35 11.53
C LYS A 53 3.54 7.11 10.60
N LEU A 54 3.13 5.85 10.45
CA LEU A 54 1.95 5.50 9.65
C LEU A 54 0.69 6.27 10.10
N ASN A 55 0.48 6.42 11.42
CA ASN A 55 -0.61 7.22 12.02
C ASN A 55 -0.43 8.76 11.89
N ALA A 56 0.57 9.24 11.17
CA ALA A 56 0.75 10.65 10.86
C ALA A 56 0.67 10.94 9.36
N VAL A 57 0.40 9.91 8.54
CA VAL A 57 0.27 10.07 7.09
C VAL A 57 -1.06 10.75 6.75
N SER A 58 -1.00 11.78 5.91
CA SER A 58 -2.16 12.45 5.35
C SER A 58 -2.60 11.80 4.03
N SER A 59 -3.87 12.00 3.65
CA SER A 59 -4.38 11.59 2.34
C SER A 59 -3.58 12.21 1.19
N ALA A 60 -3.13 13.46 1.32
CA ALA A 60 -2.32 14.14 0.31
C ALA A 60 -0.95 13.46 0.08
N TYR A 61 -0.35 12.90 1.14
CA TYR A 61 0.88 12.12 1.00
C TYR A 61 0.60 10.82 0.24
N LEU A 62 -0.49 10.11 0.58
CA LEU A 62 -0.91 8.90 -0.12
C LEU A 62 -1.17 9.18 -1.60
N ASP A 63 -1.86 10.26 -1.93
CA ASP A 63 -2.09 10.69 -3.30
C ASP A 63 -0.78 10.86 -4.05
N SER A 64 0.14 11.65 -3.49
CA SER A 64 1.47 11.91 -4.06
C SER A 64 2.25 10.63 -4.30
N TYR A 65 2.26 9.71 -3.33
CA TYR A 65 2.90 8.41 -3.44
C TYR A 65 2.34 7.59 -4.60
N LEU A 66 1.02 7.43 -4.66
CA LEU A 66 0.34 6.67 -5.71
C LEU A 66 0.54 7.31 -7.10
N ASP A 67 0.63 8.64 -7.15
CA ASP A 67 0.86 9.42 -8.35
C ASP A 67 2.27 9.20 -8.93
N VAL A 68 3.29 9.17 -8.07
CA VAL A 68 4.67 8.84 -8.45
C VAL A 68 4.73 7.38 -8.91
N LEU A 69 4.12 6.47 -8.15
CA LEU A 69 4.13 5.06 -8.46
C LEU A 69 3.47 4.75 -9.81
N GLY A 70 2.33 5.37 -10.11
CA GLY A 70 1.64 5.23 -11.39
C GLY A 70 2.37 5.84 -12.59
N ARG A 71 3.35 6.73 -12.39
CA ARG A 71 4.22 7.28 -13.44
C ARG A 71 5.52 6.50 -13.61
N THR A 72 5.77 5.50 -12.77
CA THR A 72 6.99 4.70 -12.83
C THR A 72 6.99 3.82 -14.09
N PRO A 73 7.98 3.93 -14.98
CA PRO A 73 8.06 3.12 -16.18
C PRO A 73 8.00 1.62 -15.87
N GLY A 74 7.15 0.89 -16.59
CA GLY A 74 6.95 -0.55 -16.40
C GLY A 74 6.01 -0.94 -15.25
N PHE A 75 5.50 0.03 -14.47
CA PHE A 75 4.50 -0.24 -13.44
C PHE A 75 3.10 -0.34 -14.07
N LYS A 76 2.50 -1.53 -14.02
CA LYS A 76 1.23 -1.81 -14.74
C LYS A 76 0.02 -1.32 -13.96
N VAL A 77 -1.04 -0.94 -14.67
CA VAL A 77 -2.33 -0.51 -14.08
C VAL A 77 -2.86 -1.49 -13.04
N TRP A 78 -2.86 -2.80 -13.35
CA TRP A 78 -3.31 -3.81 -12.41
C TRP A 78 -2.42 -3.91 -11.16
N GLN A 79 -1.11 -3.64 -11.27
CA GLN A 79 -0.22 -3.59 -10.09
C GLN A 79 -0.56 -2.39 -9.21
N LEU A 80 -0.89 -1.24 -9.81
CA LEU A 80 -1.33 -0.05 -9.08
C LEU A 80 -2.64 -0.28 -8.34
N ARG A 81 -3.60 -0.96 -8.97
CA ARG A 81 -4.85 -1.36 -8.30
C ARG A 81 -4.58 -2.19 -7.06
N GLN A 82 -3.71 -3.18 -7.17
CA GLN A 82 -3.38 -4.05 -6.03
C GLN A 82 -2.65 -3.28 -4.91
N VAL A 83 -1.83 -2.28 -5.24
CA VAL A 83 -1.25 -1.36 -4.24
C VAL A 83 -2.34 -0.53 -3.56
N ILE A 84 -3.28 0.03 -4.32
CA ILE A 84 -4.39 0.81 -3.75
C ILE A 84 -5.23 -0.05 -2.81
N TYR A 85 -5.54 -1.29 -3.19
CA TYR A 85 -6.26 -2.21 -2.30
C TYR A 85 -5.48 -2.53 -1.02
N ALA A 86 -4.18 -2.80 -1.13
CA ALA A 86 -3.33 -3.02 0.05
C ALA A 86 -3.34 -1.79 0.98
N LEU A 87 -3.13 -0.59 0.43
CA LEU A 87 -3.09 0.62 1.25
C LEU A 87 -4.47 0.96 1.82
N ARG A 88 -5.56 0.70 1.10
CA ARG A 88 -6.93 0.83 1.62
C ARG A 88 -7.13 0.02 2.89
N ILE A 89 -6.82 -1.27 2.84
CA ILE A 89 -6.99 -2.16 3.99
C ILE A 89 -6.03 -1.78 5.11
N LEU A 90 -4.78 -1.41 4.78
CA LEU A 90 -3.81 -0.96 5.77
C LEU A 90 -4.33 0.25 6.55
N PHE A 91 -4.80 1.28 5.85
CA PHE A 91 -5.26 2.51 6.49
C PHE A 91 -6.58 2.31 7.25
N LEU A 92 -7.55 1.59 6.68
CA LEU A 92 -8.83 1.35 7.35
C LEU A 92 -8.70 0.46 8.59
N GLU A 93 -7.82 -0.54 8.57
CA GLU A 93 -7.80 -1.58 9.61
C GLU A 93 -6.65 -1.46 10.62
N MET A 94 -5.58 -0.75 10.26
CA MET A 94 -4.33 -0.72 11.03
C MET A 94 -3.96 0.68 11.52
N THR A 95 -4.79 1.69 11.27
CA THR A 95 -4.55 3.08 11.70
C THR A 95 -5.75 3.64 12.45
N GLU A 96 -5.52 4.67 13.26
CA GLU A 96 -6.55 5.40 14.00
C GLU A 96 -6.90 6.73 13.30
N LEU A 97 -6.68 6.79 11.98
CA LEU A 97 -6.91 7.99 11.17
C LEU A 97 -8.38 8.04 10.75
N ASP A 98 -8.95 9.26 10.69
CA ASP A 98 -10.35 9.46 10.28
C ASP A 98 -10.51 9.54 8.76
N TRP A 99 -9.51 10.08 8.07
CA TRP A 99 -9.58 10.31 6.62
C TRP A 99 -9.75 9.04 5.76
N PRO A 100 -9.22 7.84 6.11
CA PRO A 100 -9.36 6.66 5.28
C PRO A 100 -10.81 6.27 5.01
N ALA A 101 -11.72 6.51 5.96
CA ALA A 101 -13.15 6.23 5.79
C ALA A 101 -13.82 7.20 4.81
N ALA A 102 -13.36 8.46 4.75
CA ALA A 102 -13.88 9.50 3.87
C ALA A 102 -13.12 9.61 2.52
N TYR A 103 -12.03 8.87 2.36
CA TYR A 103 -11.20 8.92 1.17
C TYR A 103 -11.85 8.21 -0.02
N ASP A 104 -11.80 8.83 -1.20
CA ASP A 104 -12.37 8.29 -2.43
C ASP A 104 -11.50 7.18 -3.05
N TRP A 105 -11.54 6.00 -2.41
CA TRP A 105 -10.81 4.82 -2.88
C TRP A 105 -11.25 4.36 -4.27
N GLU A 106 -12.55 4.46 -4.58
CA GLU A 106 -13.11 4.00 -5.85
C GLU A 106 -12.73 4.94 -6.99
N GLY A 107 -12.84 6.25 -6.80
CA GLY A 107 -12.35 7.24 -7.78
C GLY A 107 -10.85 7.09 -8.04
N ARG A 108 -10.06 6.76 -7.01
CA ARG A 108 -8.63 6.46 -7.17
C ARG A 108 -8.40 5.19 -7.99
N LEU A 109 -9.18 4.14 -7.78
CA LEU A 109 -9.12 2.90 -8.57
C LEU A 109 -9.51 3.16 -10.04
N SER A 110 -10.62 3.87 -10.28
CA SER A 110 -11.08 4.23 -11.63
C SER A 110 -10.08 5.12 -12.38
N ALA A 111 -9.41 6.04 -11.69
CA ALA A 111 -8.39 6.90 -12.30
C ALA A 111 -7.19 6.11 -12.87
N CYS A 112 -6.92 4.91 -12.35
CA CYS A 112 -5.85 4.04 -12.85
C CYS A 112 -6.17 3.47 -14.24
N GLU A 113 -7.44 3.24 -14.55
CA GLU A 113 -7.89 2.65 -15.82
C GLU A 113 -7.78 3.67 -16.97
N LYS A 114 -8.16 4.92 -16.71
CA LYS A 114 -8.15 5.99 -17.72
C LYS A 114 -6.74 6.33 -18.22
N LYS A 115 -5.72 6.23 -17.35
CA LYS A 115 -4.33 6.49 -17.73
C LYS A 115 -3.72 5.38 -18.62
N GLY A 116 -4.30 4.19 -18.65
CA GLY A 116 -3.84 3.06 -19.48
C GLY A 116 -4.34 3.06 -20.92
N GLN A 117 -5.25 3.97 -21.29
CA GLN A 117 -5.85 4.07 -22.63
C GLN A 117 -5.23 5.17 -23.50
N ALA A 118 -4.26 5.93 -22.97
CA ALA A 118 -3.60 7.04 -23.66
C ALA A 118 -2.15 6.74 -24.07
N ALA A 119 -1.84 5.47 -24.37
CA ALA A 119 -0.53 5.04 -24.85
C ALA A 119 -0.66 4.29 -26.18
#